data_AF-A0A2U0S237-F1
#
_entry.id   AF-A0A2U0S237-F1
#
_cell.length_a   1.000
_cell.length_b   1.000
_cell.length_c   1.000
_cell.angle_alpha   90.00
_cell.angle_beta   90.00
_cell.angle_gamma   90.00
#
_symmetry.space_group_name_H-M   'P 1'
#
loop_
_entity.id
_entity.type
_entity.pdbx_description
1 polymer ?
#
loop_
_entity_poly.entity_id
_entity_poly.type
_entity_poly.pdbx_seq_one_letter_code
_entity_poly.pdbx_strand_id
1 'polypeptide(L)' 'MKYWLNVDTPDKSLLHIEGCQYEVNKKETPNKGIEELKKHGGWLSFSSISEAKKYFEQKYPNKTLFIHSCVDLHSE' A
#
# COMPACT_ATOMS: atom_id res chain seq x y z
N MET A 1 7.15 -11.75 6.58
CA MET A 1 6.89 -10.31 6.65
C MET A 1 6.30 -9.88 5.34
N LYS A 2 5.07 -9.38 5.36
CA LYS A 2 4.39 -8.87 4.16
C LYS A 2 4.55 -7.37 4.03
N TYR A 3 4.49 -6.89 2.78
CA TYR A 3 4.42 -5.46 2.45
C TYR A 3 3.08 -5.19 1.78
N TRP A 4 2.41 -4.13 2.19
CA TRP A 4 1.09 -3.76 1.72
C TRP A 4 1.15 -2.44 0.98
N LEU A 5 0.91 -2.49 -0.33
CA LEU A 5 0.78 -1.30 -1.17
C LEU A 5 -0.67 -0.83 -1.10
N ASN A 6 -0.90 0.31 -0.44
CA ASN A 6 -2.15 1.04 -0.50
C ASN A 6 -2.15 1.92 -1.75
N VAL A 7 -2.86 1.48 -2.79
CA VAL A 7 -3.07 2.25 -4.01
C VAL A 7 -4.29 3.13 -3.84
N ASP A 8 -4.10 4.44 -3.88
CA ASP A 8 -5.18 5.43 -3.87
C ASP A 8 -5.27 6.15 -5.22
N THR A 9 -6.48 6.31 -5.73
CA THR A 9 -6.77 7.04 -6.96
C THR A 9 -7.80 8.14 -6.68
N PRO A 10 -7.54 9.40 -7.06
CA PRO A 10 -6.42 9.89 -7.87
C PRO A 10 -5.09 10.05 -7.10
N ASP A 11 -5.12 9.93 -5.78
CA ASP A 11 -4.10 10.40 -4.86
C ASP A 11 -2.81 9.56 -4.81
N LYS A 12 -2.05 9.75 -3.71
CA LYS A 12 -0.75 9.15 -3.43
C LYS A 12 -0.93 7.69 -3.02
N SER A 13 -0.08 6.81 -3.55
CA SER A 13 0.00 5.42 -3.09
C SER A 13 1.13 5.27 -2.09
N LEU A 14 0.86 4.49 -1.03
CA LEU A 14 1.76 4.31 0.11
C LEU A 14 2.11 2.83 0.29
N LEU A 15 3.37 2.53 0.56
CA LEU A 15 3.79 1.20 0.99
C LEU A 15 3.84 1.12 2.51
N HIS A 16 3.21 0.10 3.08
CA HIS A 16 3.17 -0.21 4.50
C HIS A 16 3.79 -1.58 4.77
N ILE A 17 4.31 -1.80 5.98
CA ILE A 17 4.73 -3.12 6.45
C ILE A 17 3.59 -3.79 7.23
N GLU A 18 3.59 -5.12 7.27
CA GLU A 18 2.75 -5.92 8.16
C GLU A 18 2.86 -5.45 9.61
N GLY A 19 1.72 -5.20 10.27
CA GLY A 19 1.67 -4.68 11.65
C GLY A 19 1.59 -3.15 11.76
N CYS A 20 1.78 -2.42 10.66
CA CYS A 20 1.58 -0.97 10.65
C CYS A 20 0.12 -0.61 11.00
N GLN A 21 -0.11 0.44 11.80
CA GLN A 21 -1.47 0.86 12.20
C GLN A 21 -2.45 1.04 11.03
N TYR A 22 -1.97 1.52 9.87
CA TYR A 22 -2.80 1.70 8.68
C TYR A 22 -3.17 0.36 8.03
N GLU A 23 -2.25 -0.60 8.08
CA GLU A 23 -2.45 -1.95 7.56
C GLU A 23 -3.39 -2.76 8.45
N VAL A 24 -3.25 -2.65 9.78
CA VAL A 24 -4.14 -3.31 10.76
C VAL A 24 -5.57 -2.80 10.63
N ASN A 25 -5.75 -1.51 10.34
CA ASN A 25 -7.07 -0.89 10.20
C ASN A 25 -7.62 -0.89 8.77
N LYS A 26 -6.91 -1.52 7.81
CA LYS A 26 -7.39 -1.59 6.43
C LYS A 26 -8.69 -2.41 6.36
N LYS A 27 -9.63 -1.95 5.55
CA LYS A 27 -10.90 -2.64 5.32
C LYS A 27 -11.32 -2.50 3.88
N GLU A 28 -11.99 -3.52 3.41
CA GLU A 28 -12.64 -3.46 2.12
C GLU A 28 -13.80 -2.46 2.16
N THR A 29 -13.99 -1.74 1.06
CA THR A 29 -15.13 -0.84 0.86
C THR A 29 -15.73 -1.10 -0.53
N PRO A 30 -16.92 -0.56 -0.84
CA PRO A 30 -17.46 -0.66 -2.19
C PRO A 30 -16.53 -0.13 -3.29
N ASN A 31 -15.63 0.80 -2.95
CA ASN A 31 -14.74 1.47 -3.91
C ASN A 31 -13.24 1.19 -3.71
N LYS A 32 -12.84 0.48 -2.65
CA LYS A 32 -11.45 0.05 -2.38
C LYS A 32 -11.40 -1.42 -2.00
N GLY A 33 -10.57 -2.20 -2.68
CA GLY A 33 -10.41 -3.63 -2.46
C GLY A 33 -9.29 -3.99 -1.47
N ILE A 34 -9.26 -5.25 -1.05
CA ILE A 34 -8.13 -5.92 -0.39
C ILE A 34 -7.74 -7.10 -1.28
N GLU A 35 -6.47 -7.23 -1.63
CA GLU A 35 -5.91 -8.13 -2.65
C GLU A 35 -6.44 -7.88 -4.08
N GLU A 36 -7.23 -6.83 -4.27
CA GLU A 36 -7.71 -6.38 -5.57
C GLU A 36 -7.83 -4.85 -5.60
N LEU A 37 -7.86 -4.28 -6.82
CA LEU A 37 -8.10 -2.86 -7.02
C LEU A 37 -9.54 -2.63 -7.50
N LYS A 38 -10.23 -1.70 -6.85
CA LYS A 38 -11.55 -1.19 -7.26
C LYS A 38 -11.41 0.23 -7.81
N LYS A 39 -12.54 0.92 -7.98
CA LYS A 39 -12.62 2.28 -8.57
C LYS A 39 -11.64 3.28 -7.93
N HIS A 40 -11.48 3.27 -6.61
CA HIS A 40 -10.61 4.19 -5.87
C HIS A 40 -9.28 3.53 -5.45
N GLY A 41 -8.98 2.34 -5.99
CA GLY A 41 -7.77 1.57 -5.69
C GLY A 41 -8.02 0.47 -4.66
N GLY A 42 -7.04 0.21 -3.79
CA GLY A 42 -7.07 -0.93 -2.88
C GLY A 42 -5.71 -1.29 -2.30
N TRP A 43 -5.71 -2.34 -1.49
CA TRP A 43 -4.55 -2.86 -0.78
C TRP A 43 -4.03 -4.11 -1.45
N LEU A 44 -2.76 -4.13 -1.84
CA LEU A 44 -2.12 -5.29 -2.47
C LEU A 44 -0.95 -5.76 -1.61
N SER A 45 -0.86 -7.06 -1.33
CA SER A 45 0.26 -7.60 -0.58
C SER A 45 1.39 -8.11 -1.48
N PHE A 46 2.63 -7.98 -0.99
CA PHE A 46 3.85 -8.38 -1.69
C PHE A 46 4.83 -9.01 -0.71
N SER A 47 5.74 -9.84 -1.24
CA SER A 47 6.78 -10.49 -0.43
C SER A 47 7.98 -9.58 -0.16
N SER A 48 8.15 -8.52 -0.98
CA SER A 48 9.23 -7.55 -0.82
C SER A 48 8.83 -6.13 -1.26
N ILE A 49 9.54 -5.13 -0.73
CA ILE A 49 9.44 -3.72 -1.18
C ILE A 49 9.74 -3.62 -2.67
N SER A 50 10.74 -4.36 -3.16
CA SER A 50 11.17 -4.34 -4.56
C SER A 50 10.06 -4.80 -5.51
N GLU A 51 9.33 -5.86 -5.15
CA GLU A 51 8.18 -6.33 -5.93
C GLU A 51 7.05 -5.30 -5.97
N ALA A 52 6.70 -4.74 -4.80
CA ALA A 52 5.66 -3.72 -4.72
C ALA A 52 6.00 -2.47 -5.54
N LYS A 53 7.26 -2.02 -5.47
CA LYS A 53 7.76 -0.87 -6.24
C LYS A 53 7.74 -1.16 -7.74
N LYS A 54 8.23 -2.32 -8.17
CA LYS A 54 8.21 -2.73 -9.58
C LYS A 54 6.77 -2.80 -10.12
N TYR A 55 5.84 -3.37 -9.35
CA TYR A 55 4.42 -3.39 -9.71
C TYR A 55 3.88 -1.95 -9.90
N PHE A 56 4.16 -1.07 -8.94
CA PHE A 56 3.66 0.30 -8.97
C PHE A 56 4.21 1.08 -10.16
N GLU A 57 5.52 1.03 -10.42
CA GLU A 57 6.16 1.72 -11.53
C GLU A 57 5.66 1.23 -12.89
N GLN A 58 5.42 -0.07 -13.04
CA GLN A 58 4.86 -0.65 -14.27
C GLN A 58 3.42 -0.20 -14.53
N LYS A 59 2.60 -0.13 -13.47
CA LYS A 59 1.17 0.18 -13.59
C LYS A 59 0.87 1.68 -13.57
N TYR A 60 1.71 2.47 -12.91
CA TYR A 60 1.56 3.91 -12.71
C TYR A 60 2.87 4.65 -13.03
N PRO A 61 3.37 4.59 -14.27
CA PRO A 61 4.68 5.12 -14.64
C PRO A 61 4.83 6.64 -14.42
N ASN A 62 3.72 7.37 -14.33
CA ASN A 62 3.69 8.82 -14.13
C ASN A 62 3.31 9.23 -12.70
N LYS A 63 3.25 8.29 -11.75
CA LYS A 63 2.95 8.57 -10.34
C LYS A 63 4.17 8.31 -9.47
N THR A 64 4.24 9.02 -8.35
CA THR A 64 5.26 8.80 -7.32
C THR A 64 4.73 7.82 -6.27
N LEU A 65 5.49 6.76 -6.02
CA LEU A 65 5.29 5.89 -4.86
C LEU A 65 5.96 6.51 -3.64
N PHE A 66 5.23 6.62 -2.53
CA PHE A 66 5.83 6.98 -1.25
C PHE A 66 5.94 5.73 -0.38
N ILE A 67 7.12 5.49 0.16
CA ILE A 67 7.32 4.40 1.11
C ILE A 67 7.08 5.00 2.49
N HIS A 68 6.00 4.59 3.15
CA HIS A 68 5.77 4.97 4.53
C HIS A 68 6.58 3.99 5.40
N SER A 69 7.72 4.43 5.92
CA SER A 69 8.43 3.70 6.96
C SER A 69 7.58 3.73 8.22
N CYS A 70 6.63 2.78 8.33
CA CYS A 70 5.88 2.52 9.56
C CYS A 70 6.82 1.83 10.55
N VAL A 71 7.90 2.50 10.96
CA VAL A 71 8.67 2.09 12.14
C VAL A 71 7.94 2.70 13.33
N ASP A 72 7.62 1.85 14.30
CA ASP A 72 6.85 2.17 15.49
C ASP A 72 7.24 3.53 16.11
N LEU A 73 6.27 4.43 16.22
CA LEU A 73 6.32 5.56 17.16
C LEU A 73 6.05 5.09 18.62
N HIS A 74 6.34 3.83 18.92
CA HIS A 74 6.48 3.34 20.28
C HIS A 74 7.97 3.09 20.56
N SER A 75 8.76 4.15 20.43
CA SER A 75 10.00 4.27 21.18
C SER A 75 9.74 5.26 22.30
N GLU A 76 9.85 4.73 23.52
CA GLU A 76 9.79 5.36 24.85
C GLU A 76 8.40 5.54 25.50
#